data_AF-A0A9Q1JG93-F1
#
_entry.id   AF-A0A9Q1JG93-F1
#
_cell.length_a   1.000
_cell.length_b   1.000
_cell.length_c   1.000
_cell.angle_alpha   90.00
_cell.angle_beta   90.00
_cell.angle_gamma   90.00
#
_symmetry.space_group_name_H-M   'P 1'
#
loop_
_entity.id
_entity.type
_entity.pdbx_description
1 polymer ?
#
loop_
_entity_poly.entity_id
_entity_poly.type
_entity_poly.pdbx_seq_one_letter_code
_entity_poly.pdbx_strand_id
1 'polypeptide(L)'
;MTGQVILNKVFRTPFERVHYLKGEFDSLYSLINERRGHATPLKDRVERLIHQTCDLKDLQESYSDRMTIKSRRIEVRTELNEASYHLDTESTRYSALKAKLGQVYLRREELLKELQSLDDQRKDLSCQRAVIDLKGQIDTLNAIEVIDLATQASLEKTETYVKESFEDLKTFQWTP
;
A
#
# COMPACT_ATOMS: atom_id res chain seq x y z
N MET A 1 -26.96 -53.56 59.79
CA MET A 1 -26.21 -52.29 59.89
C MET A 1 -26.00 -51.59 58.55
N THR A 2 -25.99 -52.30 57.42
CA THR A 2 -25.77 -51.76 56.07
C THR A 2 -26.81 -50.72 55.60
N GLY A 3 -28.11 -50.94 55.81
CA GLY A 3 -29.15 -50.03 55.30
C GLY A 3 -29.09 -48.60 55.87
N GLN A 4 -28.76 -48.44 57.15
CA GLN A 4 -28.67 -47.12 57.80
C GLN A 4 -27.47 -46.30 57.28
N VAL A 5 -26.37 -46.98 56.98
CA VAL A 5 -25.16 -46.35 56.42
C VAL A 5 -25.46 -45.81 55.01
N ILE A 6 -26.17 -46.59 54.19
CA ILE A 6 -26.55 -46.18 52.84
C ILE A 6 -27.53 -45.00 52.89
N LEU A 7 -28.55 -45.05 53.76
CA LEU A 7 -29.49 -43.93 53.94
C LEU A 7 -28.78 -42.64 54.38
N ASN A 8 -27.87 -42.72 55.34
CA ASN A 8 -27.08 -41.56 55.77
C ASN A 8 -26.22 -40.98 54.63
N LYS A 9 -25.70 -41.83 53.73
CA LYS A 9 -24.94 -41.41 52.55
C LYS A 9 -25.84 -40.70 51.52
N VAL A 10 -27.05 -41.22 51.30
CA VAL A 10 -28.06 -40.59 50.44
C VAL A 10 -28.47 -39.22 50.97
N PHE A 11 -28.80 -39.10 52.26
CA PHE A 11 -29.22 -37.82 52.85
C PHE A 11 -28.15 -36.72 52.81
N ARG A 12 -26.86 -37.10 52.78
CA ARG A 12 -25.74 -36.15 52.70
C ARG A 12 -25.31 -35.84 51.27
N THR A 13 -25.87 -36.53 50.28
CA THR A 13 -25.49 -36.36 48.88
C THR A 13 -26.34 -35.27 48.24
N PRO A 14 -25.73 -34.21 47.68
CA PRO A 14 -26.45 -33.18 46.93
C PRO A 14 -27.26 -33.81 45.79
N PHE A 15 -28.40 -33.19 45.47
CA PHE A 15 -29.35 -33.71 44.48
C PHE A 15 -28.67 -34.01 43.13
N GLU A 16 -27.76 -33.14 42.70
CA GLU A 16 -26.98 -33.22 41.44
C GLU A 16 -25.99 -34.40 41.40
N ARG A 17 -25.80 -35.10 42.52
CA ARG A 17 -24.88 -36.22 42.67
C ARG A 17 -25.59 -37.53 43.03
N VAL A 18 -26.92 -37.51 43.11
CA VAL A 18 -27.72 -38.69 43.49
C VAL A 18 -27.57 -39.83 42.49
N HIS A 19 -27.34 -39.53 41.20
CA HIS A 19 -27.08 -40.54 40.17
C HIS A 19 -25.82 -41.38 40.43
N TYR A 20 -24.81 -40.84 41.15
CA TYR A 20 -23.61 -41.59 41.55
C TYR A 20 -23.90 -42.65 42.62
N LEU A 21 -25.05 -42.60 43.28
CA LEU A 21 -25.44 -43.57 44.32
C LEU A 21 -26.26 -44.75 43.77
N LYS A 22 -26.38 -44.89 42.45
CA LYS A 22 -27.18 -45.95 41.82
C LYS A 22 -26.87 -47.36 42.37
N GLY A 23 -25.59 -47.73 42.47
CA GLY A 23 -25.19 -49.03 43.01
C GLY A 23 -25.53 -49.24 44.51
N GLU A 24 -25.58 -48.15 45.28
CA GLU A 24 -25.99 -48.18 46.68
C GLU A 24 -27.51 -48.37 46.81
N PHE A 25 -28.30 -47.75 45.91
CA PHE A 25 -29.73 -47.98 45.80
C PHE A 25 -30.05 -49.42 45.36
N ASP A 26 -29.34 -49.94 44.36
CA ASP A 26 -29.49 -51.34 43.91
C ASP A 26 -29.22 -52.34 45.05
N SER A 27 -28.22 -52.07 45.87
CA SER A 27 -27.90 -52.86 47.07
C SER A 27 -29.02 -52.78 48.13
N LEU A 28 -29.63 -51.60 48.33
CA LEU A 28 -30.77 -51.43 49.23
C LEU A 28 -32.03 -52.17 48.73
N TYR A 29 -32.34 -52.12 47.43
CA TYR A 29 -33.48 -52.82 46.87
C TYR A 29 -33.34 -54.34 47.01
N SER A 30 -32.15 -54.86 46.76
CA SER A 30 -31.83 -56.28 46.92
C SER A 30 -32.06 -56.73 48.37
N LEU A 31 -31.57 -55.95 49.35
CA LEU A 31 -31.76 -56.23 50.77
C LEU A 31 -33.23 -56.17 51.22
N ILE A 32 -34.03 -55.27 50.66
CA ILE A 32 -35.47 -55.16 50.97
C ILE A 32 -36.22 -56.37 50.41
N ASN A 33 -35.91 -56.79 49.18
CA ASN A 33 -36.53 -57.95 48.54
C ASN A 33 -36.16 -59.26 49.25
N GLU A 34 -34.90 -59.41 49.69
CA GLU A 34 -34.45 -60.56 50.51
C GLU A 34 -35.24 -60.70 51.82
N ARG A 35 -35.70 -59.57 52.39
CA ARG A 35 -36.53 -59.53 53.60
C ARG A 35 -38.03 -59.66 53.33
N ARG A 36 -38.42 -60.10 52.12
CA ARG A 36 -39.81 -60.18 51.63
C ARG A 36 -40.55 -58.83 51.58
N GLY A 37 -39.82 -57.71 51.58
CA GLY A 37 -40.38 -56.40 51.31
C GLY A 37 -40.55 -56.17 49.81
N HIS A 38 -41.52 -55.33 49.43
CA HIS A 38 -41.78 -54.99 48.03
C HIS A 38 -41.10 -53.67 47.66
N ALA A 39 -39.88 -53.72 47.13
CA ALA A 39 -39.05 -52.54 46.86
C ALA A 39 -39.37 -51.80 45.54
N THR A 40 -40.13 -52.42 44.64
CA THR A 40 -40.38 -51.92 43.27
C THR A 40 -40.87 -50.46 43.18
N PRO A 41 -41.85 -49.99 43.98
CA PRO A 41 -42.36 -48.63 43.88
C PRO A 41 -41.32 -47.59 44.32
N LEU A 42 -40.44 -47.97 45.25
CA LEU A 42 -39.33 -47.13 45.69
C LEU A 42 -38.23 -47.09 44.63
N LYS A 43 -37.94 -48.22 43.98
CA LYS A 43 -37.01 -48.32 42.87
C LYS A 43 -37.42 -47.41 41.71
N ASP A 44 -38.66 -47.55 41.23
CA ASP A 44 -39.17 -46.75 40.11
C ASP A 44 -39.12 -45.24 40.41
N ARG A 45 -39.38 -44.86 41.67
CA ARG A 45 -39.36 -43.45 42.09
C ARG A 45 -37.96 -42.87 42.11
N VAL A 46 -36.98 -43.63 42.60
CA VAL A 46 -35.58 -43.20 42.63
C VAL A 46 -34.99 -43.18 41.22
N GLU A 47 -35.32 -44.15 40.37
CA GLU A 47 -34.90 -44.14 38.97
C GLU A 47 -35.42 -42.90 38.24
N ARG A 48 -36.70 -42.54 38.42
CA ARG A 48 -37.25 -41.29 37.86
C ARG A 48 -36.52 -40.05 38.36
N LEU A 49 -36.20 -39.98 39.66
CA LEU A 49 -35.46 -38.85 40.23
C LEU A 49 -34.06 -38.75 39.63
N ILE A 50 -33.36 -39.87 39.48
CA ILE A 50 -32.04 -39.92 38.85
C ILE A 50 -32.09 -39.41 37.41
N HIS A 51 -33.11 -39.81 36.63
CA HIS A 51 -33.26 -39.32 35.25
C HIS A 51 -33.52 -37.81 35.21
N GLN A 52 -34.42 -37.31 36.07
CA GLN A 52 -34.69 -35.87 36.17
C GLN A 52 -33.44 -35.06 36.55
N THR A 53 -32.58 -35.59 37.42
CA THR A 53 -31.30 -34.97 37.76
C THR A 53 -30.37 -34.89 36.56
N CYS A 54 -30.27 -35.95 35.76
CA CYS A 54 -29.45 -35.97 34.55
C CYS A 54 -29.97 -34.95 33.53
N ASP A 55 -31.28 -34.93 33.26
CA ASP A 55 -31.90 -33.98 32.31
C ASP A 55 -31.65 -32.52 32.71
N LEU A 56 -31.74 -32.20 34.01
CA LEU A 56 -31.46 -30.86 34.52
C LEU A 56 -29.99 -30.46 34.36
N LYS A 57 -29.07 -31.41 34.55
CA LYS A 57 -27.64 -31.18 34.38
C LYS A 57 -27.29 -30.91 32.90
N ASP A 58 -27.83 -31.72 31.99
CA ASP A 58 -27.64 -31.54 30.55
C ASP A 58 -28.21 -30.19 30.09
N LEU A 59 -29.36 -29.78 30.64
CA LEU A 59 -29.94 -28.46 30.37
C LEU A 59 -29.03 -27.34 30.87
N GLN A 60 -28.49 -27.46 32.08
CA GLN A 60 -27.57 -26.48 32.66
C GLN A 60 -26.29 -26.33 31.82
N GLU A 61 -25.69 -27.45 31.39
CA GLU A 61 -24.51 -27.45 30.51
C GLU A 61 -24.83 -26.78 29.18
N SER A 62 -25.98 -27.11 28.57
CA SER A 62 -26.44 -26.46 27.33
C SER A 62 -26.64 -24.95 27.46
N TYR A 63 -27.19 -24.47 28.58
CA TYR A 63 -27.32 -23.03 28.84
C TYR A 63 -25.96 -22.35 29.03
N SER A 64 -25.03 -22.99 29.73
CA SER A 64 -23.67 -22.49 29.95
C SER A 64 -22.92 -22.33 28.62
N ASP A 65 -23.03 -23.32 27.73
CA ASP A 65 -22.43 -23.27 26.39
C ASP A 65 -23.01 -22.13 25.55
N ARG A 66 -24.34 -21.95 25.59
CA ARG A 66 -25.00 -20.84 24.89
C ARG A 66 -24.56 -19.47 25.38
N MET A 67 -24.39 -19.30 26.70
CA MET A 67 -23.89 -18.05 27.27
C MET A 67 -22.44 -17.79 26.84
N THR A 68 -21.61 -18.82 26.81
CA THR A 68 -20.22 -18.73 26.32
C THR A 68 -20.17 -18.34 24.84
N ILE A 69 -21.00 -18.97 23.99
CA ILE A 69 -21.11 -18.63 22.56
C ILE A 69 -21.59 -17.17 22.39
N LYS A 70 -22.54 -16.72 23.20
CA LYS A 70 -23.03 -15.33 23.15
C LYS A 70 -21.93 -14.33 23.48
N SER A 71 -21.13 -14.58 24.52
CA SER A 71 -19.99 -13.73 24.86
C SER A 71 -18.97 -13.68 23.73
N ARG A 72 -18.60 -14.84 23.17
CA ARG A 72 -17.67 -14.92 22.04
C ARG A 72 -18.18 -14.21 20.78
N ARG A 73 -19.49 -14.26 20.52
CA ARG A 73 -20.10 -13.49 19.41
C ARG A 73 -19.97 -11.97 19.61
N ILE A 74 -20.06 -11.48 20.85
CA ILE A 74 -19.89 -10.06 21.15
C ILE A 74 -18.43 -9.65 20.91
N GLU A 75 -17.46 -10.43 21.41
CA GLU A 75 -16.03 -10.18 21.19
C GLU A 75 -15.68 -10.10 19.70
N VAL A 76 -16.09 -11.11 18.92
CA VAL A 76 -15.85 -11.14 17.47
C VAL A 76 -16.50 -9.94 16.77
N ARG A 77 -17.67 -9.50 17.22
CA ARG A 77 -18.34 -8.32 16.66
C ARG A 77 -17.56 -7.03 16.95
N THR A 78 -17.00 -6.91 18.15
CA THR A 78 -16.17 -5.75 18.53
C THR A 78 -14.88 -5.72 17.70
N GLU A 79 -14.17 -6.85 17.62
CA GLU A 79 -12.95 -6.97 16.79
C GLU A 79 -13.22 -6.65 15.32
N LEU A 80 -14.35 -7.13 14.77
CA LEU A 80 -14.74 -6.84 13.39
C LEU A 80 -15.02 -5.34 13.17
N ASN A 81 -15.68 -4.68 14.12
CA ASN A 81 -15.94 -3.24 14.03
C ASN A 81 -14.64 -2.42 14.09
N GLU A 82 -13.70 -2.80 14.96
CA GLU A 82 -12.39 -2.16 15.05
C GLU A 82 -11.59 -2.34 13.76
N ALA A 83 -11.55 -3.56 13.22
CA ALA A 83 -10.90 -3.84 11.95
C ALA A 83 -11.52 -3.05 10.79
N SER A 84 -12.86 -2.94 10.75
CA SER A 84 -13.57 -2.14 9.75
C SER A 84 -13.22 -0.66 9.86
N TYR A 85 -13.17 -0.12 11.09
CA TYR A 85 -12.79 1.27 11.34
C TYR A 85 -11.34 1.57 10.88
N HIS A 86 -10.42 0.66 11.18
CA HIS A 86 -9.03 0.78 10.71
C HIS A 86 -8.93 0.75 9.19
N LEU A 87 -9.69 -0.14 8.54
CA LEU A 87 -9.73 -0.23 7.08
C LEU A 87 -10.25 1.06 6.44
N ASP A 88 -11.33 1.63 6.97
CA ASP A 88 -11.91 2.89 6.47
C ASP A 88 -10.93 4.06 6.62
N THR A 89 -10.22 4.10 7.75
CA THR A 89 -9.21 5.12 8.03
C THR A 89 -8.05 5.04 7.03
N GLU A 90 -7.52 3.84 6.80
CA GLU A 90 -6.43 3.63 5.84
C GLU A 90 -6.88 3.83 4.39
N SER A 91 -8.11 3.46 4.04
CA SER A 91 -8.70 3.75 2.73
C SER A 91 -8.78 5.25 2.45
N THR A 92 -9.20 6.02 3.46
CA THR A 92 -9.26 7.49 3.38
C THR A 92 -7.86 8.08 3.23
N ARG A 93 -6.88 7.61 4.01
CA ARG A 93 -5.48 8.03 3.92
C ARG A 93 -4.87 7.71 2.56
N TYR A 94 -5.13 6.50 2.04
CA TYR A 94 -4.68 6.07 0.72
C TYR A 94 -5.23 6.99 -0.37
N SER A 95 -6.53 7.31 -0.32
CA SER A 95 -7.18 8.20 -1.29
C SER A 95 -6.57 9.60 -1.28
N ALA A 96 -6.28 10.14 -0.08
CA ALA A 96 -5.62 11.43 0.06
C ALA A 96 -4.18 11.43 -0.50
N LEU A 97 -3.41 10.36 -0.24
CA LEU A 97 -2.07 10.21 -0.79
C LEU A 97 -2.08 10.05 -2.30
N LYS A 98 -3.04 9.31 -2.85
CA LYS A 98 -3.22 9.13 -4.30
C LYS A 98 -3.52 10.47 -4.98
N ALA A 99 -4.36 11.32 -4.38
CA ALA A 99 -4.65 12.65 -4.90
C ALA A 99 -3.40 13.55 -4.89
N LYS A 100 -2.62 13.55 -3.80
CA LYS A 100 -1.33 14.28 -3.72
C LYS A 100 -0.34 13.81 -4.78
N LEU A 101 -0.24 12.50 -4.99
CA LEU A 101 0.62 11.93 -6.02
C LEU A 101 0.20 12.40 -7.43
N GLY A 102 -1.10 12.49 -7.70
CA GLY A 102 -1.63 13.08 -8.94
C GLY A 102 -1.18 14.53 -9.16
N GLN A 103 -1.22 15.37 -8.12
CA GLN A 103 -0.73 16.75 -8.18
C GLN A 103 0.78 16.82 -8.47
N VAL A 104 1.57 15.94 -7.86
CA VAL A 104 3.02 15.85 -8.12
C VAL A 104 3.30 15.48 -9.57
N TYR A 105 2.54 14.54 -10.15
CA TYR A 105 2.68 14.18 -11.56
C TYR A 105 2.34 15.35 -12.49
N LEU A 106 1.26 16.07 -12.23
CA LEU A 106 0.91 17.27 -13.01
C LEU A 106 2.02 18.32 -12.95
N ARG A 107 2.54 18.60 -11.75
CA ARG A 107 3.65 19.56 -11.58
C ARG A 107 4.92 19.10 -12.29
N ARG A 108 5.19 17.78 -12.31
CA ARG A 108 6.31 17.21 -13.06
C ARG A 108 6.16 17.44 -14.56
N GLU A 109 4.97 17.28 -15.12
CA GLU A 109 4.71 17.55 -16.54
C GLU A 109 4.87 19.02 -16.89
N GLU A 110 4.40 19.93 -16.03
CA GLU A 110 4.61 21.38 -16.19
C GLU A 110 6.10 21.72 -16.20
N LEU A 111 6.87 21.22 -15.24
CA LEU A 111 8.31 21.45 -15.16
C LEU A 111 9.07 20.89 -16.37
N LEU A 112 8.63 19.77 -16.95
CA LEU A 112 9.22 19.24 -18.18
C LEU A 112 8.97 20.18 -19.38
N LYS A 113 7.79 20.80 -19.47
CA LYS A 113 7.50 21.81 -20.50
C LYS A 113 8.32 23.08 -20.31
N GLU A 114 8.44 23.56 -19.07
CA GLU A 114 9.29 24.70 -18.72
C GLU A 114 10.75 24.42 -19.08
N LEU A 115 11.28 23.24 -18.76
CA LEU A 115 12.63 22.80 -19.12
C LEU A 115 12.85 22.79 -20.65
N GLN A 116 11.88 22.26 -21.40
CA GLN A 116 11.95 22.25 -22.86
C GLN A 116 12.00 23.69 -23.42
N SER A 117 11.13 24.57 -22.91
CA SER A 117 11.11 25.98 -23.32
C SER A 117 12.44 26.69 -23.02
N LEU A 118 13.08 26.39 -21.89
CA LEU A 118 14.39 26.95 -21.54
C LEU A 118 15.50 26.42 -22.45
N ASP A 119 15.47 25.15 -22.84
CA ASP A 119 16.44 24.59 -23.79
C ASP A 119 16.31 25.22 -25.18
N ASP A 120 15.09 25.48 -25.63
CA ASP A 120 14.83 26.16 -26.91
C ASP A 120 15.31 27.62 -26.86
N GLN A 121 15.02 28.36 -25.77
CA GLN A 121 15.56 29.71 -25.56
C GLN A 121 17.10 29.72 -25.53
N ARG A 122 17.73 28.69 -24.93
CA ARG A 122 19.19 28.57 -24.91
C ARG A 122 19.76 28.42 -26.33
N LYS A 123 19.10 27.63 -27.18
CA LYS A 123 19.51 27.46 -28.59
C LYS A 123 19.38 28.78 -29.35
N ASP A 124 18.25 29.48 -29.20
CA ASP A 124 18.02 30.76 -29.85
C ASP A 124 19.08 31.80 -29.45
N LEU A 125 19.38 31.91 -28.15
CA LEU A 125 20.44 32.81 -27.66
C LEU A 125 21.81 32.42 -28.21
N SER A 126 22.11 31.13 -28.33
CA SER A 126 23.36 30.66 -28.94
C SER A 126 23.45 31.06 -30.42
N CYS A 127 22.36 30.96 -31.17
CA CYS A 127 22.28 31.40 -32.56
C CYS A 127 22.47 32.92 -32.66
N GLN A 128 21.81 33.71 -31.80
CA GLN A 128 21.98 35.16 -31.77
C GLN A 128 23.42 35.58 -31.47
N ARG A 129 24.10 34.89 -30.54
CA ARG A 129 25.53 35.12 -30.24
C ARG A 129 26.40 34.89 -31.47
N ALA A 130 26.19 33.77 -32.18
CA ALA A 130 26.94 33.48 -33.39
C ALA A 130 26.73 34.55 -34.49
N VAL A 131 25.51 35.09 -34.62
CA VAL A 131 25.23 36.19 -35.55
C VAL A 131 25.96 37.48 -35.14
N ILE A 132 26.00 37.81 -33.85
CA ILE A 132 26.75 38.96 -33.34
C ILE A 132 28.25 38.80 -33.62
N ASP A 133 28.81 37.61 -33.39
CA ASP A 133 30.22 37.32 -33.65
C ASP A 133 30.56 37.48 -35.14
N LEU A 134 29.70 36.97 -36.03
CA LEU A 134 29.85 37.15 -37.48
C LEU A 134 29.74 38.62 -37.90
N LYS A 135 28.82 39.39 -37.31
CA LYS A 135 28.68 40.83 -37.55
C LYS A 135 29.97 41.57 -37.18
N GLY A 136 30.55 41.27 -36.01
CA GLY A 136 31.82 41.86 -35.58
C GLY A 136 33.00 41.48 -36.49
N GLN A 137 33.03 40.25 -37.00
CA GLN A 137 34.03 39.84 -37.98
C GLN A 137 33.89 40.60 -39.31
N ILE A 138 32.66 40.78 -39.80
CA ILE A 138 32.38 41.59 -41.00
C ILE A 138 32.80 43.04 -40.79
N ASP A 139 32.47 43.65 -39.66
CA ASP A 139 32.86 45.03 -39.35
C ASP A 139 34.40 45.17 -39.30
N THR A 140 35.10 44.16 -38.77
CA THR A 140 36.57 44.10 -38.77
C THR A 140 37.14 43.98 -40.18
N LEU A 141 36.57 43.10 -41.01
CA LEU A 141 36.98 42.96 -42.41
C LEU A 141 36.75 44.24 -43.21
N ASN A 142 35.58 44.87 -43.06
CA ASN A 142 35.26 46.14 -43.70
C ASN A 142 36.21 47.28 -43.27
N ALA A 143 36.66 47.28 -42.01
CA ALA A 143 37.65 48.23 -41.53
C ALA A 143 39.05 48.00 -42.13
N ILE A 144 39.39 46.74 -42.45
CA ILE A 144 40.65 46.36 -43.12
C ILE A 144 40.57 46.61 -44.63
N GLU A 145 39.39 46.45 -45.25
CA GLU A 145 39.15 46.62 -46.68
C GLU A 145 39.12 48.08 -47.14
N VAL A 146 39.34 49.03 -46.24
CA VAL A 146 39.66 50.42 -46.61
C VAL A 146 41.08 50.46 -47.17
N ILE A 147 41.24 50.08 -48.44
CA ILE A 147 42.42 50.46 -49.23
C ILE A 147 42.43 51.99 -49.25
N ASP A 148 43.47 52.60 -48.68
CA ASP A 148 43.56 54.06 -48.70
C ASP A 148 43.62 54.54 -50.17
N LEU A 149 43.02 55.71 -50.44
CA LEU A 149 42.90 56.26 -51.79
C LEU A 149 44.24 56.38 -52.53
N ALA A 150 45.36 56.61 -51.83
CA ALA A 150 46.68 56.66 -52.43
C ALA A 150 47.16 55.26 -52.81
N THR A 151 46.90 54.24 -51.99
CA THR A 151 47.19 52.85 -52.32
C THR A 151 46.36 52.36 -53.51
N GLN A 152 45.07 52.72 -53.58
CA GLN A 152 44.22 52.43 -54.73
C GLN A 152 44.69 53.14 -56.01
N ALA A 153 45.00 54.44 -55.93
CA ALA A 153 45.53 55.20 -57.06
C ALA A 153 46.90 54.68 -57.52
N SER A 154 47.74 54.21 -56.58
CA SER A 154 49.03 53.61 -56.90
C SER A 154 48.84 52.28 -57.66
N LEU A 155 47.89 51.44 -57.24
CA LEU A 155 47.55 50.20 -57.95
C LEU A 155 47.01 50.47 -59.37
N GLU A 156 46.08 51.43 -59.54
CA GLU A 156 45.58 51.82 -60.86
C GLU A 156 46.70 52.36 -61.77
N LYS A 157 47.62 53.15 -61.21
CA LYS A 157 48.80 53.64 -61.94
C LYS A 157 49.72 52.49 -62.34
N THR A 158 49.88 51.49 -61.47
CA THR A 158 50.74 50.33 -61.75
C THR A 158 50.11 49.44 -62.82
N GLU A 159 48.79 49.26 -62.79
CA GLU A 159 48.04 48.54 -63.83
C GLU A 159 48.14 49.25 -65.18
N THR A 160 48.03 50.58 -65.19
CA THR A 160 48.20 51.39 -66.39
C THR A 160 49.61 51.25 -66.96
N TYR A 161 50.64 51.34 -66.12
CA TYR A 161 52.04 51.15 -66.52
C TYR A 161 52.32 49.76 -67.10
N VAL A 162 51.72 48.70 -66.52
CA VAL A 162 51.86 47.32 -67.03
C VAL A 162 51.18 47.17 -68.39
N LYS A 163 49.98 47.76 -68.58
CA LYS A 163 49.29 47.73 -69.87
C LYS A 163 50.07 48.49 -70.94
N GLU A 164 50.57 49.69 -70.62
CA GLU A 164 51.39 50.50 -71.51
C GLU A 164 52.69 49.76 -71.89
N SER A 165 53.41 49.21 -70.90
CA SER A 165 54.62 48.41 -71.15
C SER A 165 54.36 47.19 -72.03
N PHE A 166 53.19 46.56 -71.90
CA PHE A 166 52.79 45.43 -72.72
C PHE A 166 52.50 45.84 -74.17
N GLU A 167 51.91 47.01 -74.40
CA GLU A 167 51.72 47.55 -75.75
C GLU A 167 53.05 48.01 -76.37
N ASP A 168 53.93 48.63 -75.60
CA ASP A 168 55.28 49.01 -76.06
C ASP A 168 56.08 47.77 -76.48
N LEU A 169 56.02 46.68 -75.70
CA LEU A 169 56.64 45.39 -76.03
C LEU A 169 56.11 44.78 -77.35
N LYS A 170 54.85 45.01 -77.72
CA LYS A 170 54.32 44.56 -79.02
C LYS A 170 54.92 45.31 -80.20
N THR A 171 55.32 46.56 -80.01
CA THR A 171 55.90 47.42 -81.06
C THR A 171 57.43 47.42 -81.05
N PHE A 172 58.05 46.81 -80.04
CA PHE A 172 59.49 46.70 -79.91
C PHE A 172 60.10 45.81 -81.00
N GLN A 173 60.80 46.42 -81.96
CA GLN A 173 61.67 45.69 -82.88
C GLN A 173 63.10 45.67 -82.32
N TRP A 174 63.52 44.48 -81.89
CA TRP A 174 64.88 44.26 -81.42
C TRP A 174 65.84 44.21 -82.62
N THR A 175 66.71 45.22 -82.73
CA THR A 175 67.90 45.17 -83.60
C THR A 175 69.10 44.75 -82.74
N PRO A 176 69.75 43.60 -83.03
CA PRO A 176 70.89 43.11 -82.28
C PRO A 176 72.11 44.04 -82.31
#